data_AF-A0A2E0MEC0-F1
#
_entry.id   AF-A0A2E0MEC0-F1
#
_cell.length_a   1.000
_cell.length_b   1.000
_cell.length_c   1.000
_cell.angle_alpha   90.00
_cell.angle_beta   90.00
_cell.angle_gamma   90.00
#
_symmetry.space_group_name_H-M   'P 1'
#
loop_
_entity.id
_entity.type
_entity.pdbx_description
1 polymer ?
#
loop_
_entity_poly.entity_id
_entity_poly.type
_entity_poly.pdbx_seq_one_letter_code
_entity_poly.pdbx_strand_id
1 'polypeptide(L)'
;MSDEKLYEVKVIKNGGAKHHLIRHQGKEHFIHHKWDGPAIEPVEKGGKFSKKQYFLEGIEYTPEDYNDIMKNREGLPWYKQASPKGVTNRN
;
A
#
# COMPACT_ATOMS: atom_id res chain seq x y z
N MET A 1 4.93 -28.72 1.35
CA MET A 1 3.90 -27.67 1.37
C MET A 1 4.36 -26.63 0.37
N SER A 2 3.76 -26.63 -0.81
CA SER A 2 4.13 -25.71 -1.88
C SER A 2 3.64 -24.32 -1.48
N ASP A 3 4.56 -23.37 -1.39
CA ASP A 3 4.26 -21.95 -1.21
C ASP A 3 3.47 -21.48 -2.44
N GLU A 4 2.14 -21.64 -2.40
CA GLU A 4 1.26 -21.14 -3.44
C GLU A 4 1.37 -19.61 -3.42
N LYS A 5 2.16 -19.08 -4.37
CA LYS A 5 2.30 -17.64 -4.56
C LYS A 5 0.95 -17.06 -4.95
N LEU A 6 0.22 -16.53 -3.96
CA LEU A 6 -1.09 -15.89 -4.11
C LEU A 6 -1.05 -14.65 -5.01
N TYR A 7 0.15 -14.05 -5.19
CA TYR A 7 0.38 -12.91 -6.06
C TYR A 7 1.82 -12.89 -6.60
N GLU A 8 1.98 -12.35 -7.80
CA GLU A 8 3.26 -12.06 -8.44
C GLU A 8 3.53 -10.56 -8.32
N VAL A 9 4.70 -10.18 -7.79
CA VAL A 9 5.15 -8.78 -7.76
C VAL A 9 6.19 -8.56 -8.85
N LYS A 10 6.03 -7.47 -9.62
CA LYS A 10 6.98 -7.06 -10.66
C LYS A 10 7.28 -5.57 -10.51
N VAL A 11 8.56 -5.21 -10.58
CA VAL A 11 8.99 -3.81 -10.60
C VAL A 11 9.60 -3.52 -11.96
N ILE A 12 9.07 -2.52 -12.64
CA ILE A 12 9.59 -2.07 -13.94
C ILE A 12 10.05 -0.62 -13.84
N LYS A 13 11.09 -0.26 -14.59
CA LYS A 13 11.49 1.14 -14.77
C LYS A 13 10.98 1.60 -16.13
N ASN A 14 10.18 2.66 -16.16
CA ASN A 14 9.67 3.24 -17.39
C ASN A 14 9.54 4.77 -17.24
N GLY A 15 9.91 5.53 -18.26
CA GLY A 15 9.74 6.99 -18.29
C GLY A 15 10.38 7.76 -17.13
N GLY A 16 11.48 7.23 -16.56
CA GLY A 16 12.16 7.82 -15.41
C GLY A 16 11.54 7.53 -14.04
N ALA A 17 10.56 6.61 -13.97
CA ALA A 17 9.96 6.16 -12.73
C ALA A 17 10.00 4.62 -12.58
N LYS A 18 10.04 4.14 -11.34
CA LYS A 18 9.78 2.75 -11.00
C LYS A 18 8.28 2.57 -10.82
N HIS A 19 7.72 1.58 -11.48
CA HIS A 19 6.34 1.13 -11.29
C HIS A 19 6.36 -0.20 -10.56
N HIS A 20 5.69 -0.25 -9.41
CA HIS A 20 5.43 -1.44 -8.63
C HIS A 20 4.08 -2.02 -9.05
N LEU A 21 4.14 -3.20 -9.64
CA LEU A 21 3.00 -3.92 -10.17
C LEU A 21 2.82 -5.21 -9.40
N ILE A 22 1.57 -5.59 -9.16
CA ILE A 22 1.23 -6.93 -8.67
C ILE A 22 0.23 -7.58 -9.60
N ARG A 23 0.23 -8.91 -9.62
CA ARG A 23 -0.79 -9.71 -10.29
C ARG A 23 -1.26 -10.78 -9.32
N HIS A 24 -2.54 -10.82 -9.03
CA HIS A 24 -3.11 -11.87 -8.18
C HIS A 24 -3.32 -13.15 -8.99
N GLN A 25 -3.27 -14.29 -8.32
CA GLN A 25 -3.65 -15.57 -8.91
C GLN A 25 -5.09 -15.47 -9.45
N GLY A 26 -5.27 -15.75 -10.74
CA GLY A 26 -6.56 -15.63 -11.43
C GLY A 26 -6.87 -14.27 -12.06
N LYS A 27 -6.05 -13.22 -11.83
CA LYS A 27 -6.15 -11.96 -12.59
C LYS A 27 -5.28 -12.03 -13.85
N GLU A 28 -5.80 -11.52 -14.97
CA GLU A 28 -5.08 -11.54 -16.26
C GLU A 28 -4.01 -10.45 -16.35
N HIS A 29 -4.21 -9.33 -15.66
CA HIS A 29 -3.38 -8.14 -15.80
C HIS A 29 -2.61 -7.78 -14.52
N PHE A 30 -1.45 -7.16 -14.73
CA PHE A 30 -0.67 -6.52 -13.67
C PHE A 30 -1.30 -5.16 -13.32
N ILE A 31 -1.54 -4.94 -12.04
CA ILE A 31 -2.11 -3.70 -11.50
C ILE A 31 -1.09 -3.00 -10.61
N HIS A 32 -1.11 -1.67 -10.57
CA HIS A 32 -0.25 -0.91 -9.66
C HIS A 32 -0.70 -1.12 -8.22
N HIS A 33 0.21 -1.60 -7.38
CA HIS A 33 -0.07 -1.82 -5.97
C HIS A 33 1.23 -1.86 -5.18
N LYS A 34 1.29 -1.09 -4.09
CA LYS A 34 2.37 -1.18 -3.11
C LYS A 34 1.85 -0.78 -1.73
N TRP A 35 2.04 -1.64 -0.73
CA TRP A 35 1.74 -1.34 0.68
C TRP A 35 2.86 -0.59 1.39
N ASP A 36 4.10 -0.73 0.92
CA ASP A 36 5.29 -0.15 1.55
C ASP A 36 5.68 1.19 0.90
N GLY A 37 4.70 2.03 0.56
CA GLY A 37 4.89 3.35 -0.06
C GLY A 37 4.37 3.49 -1.49
N PRO A 38 4.87 4.47 -2.27
CA PRO A 38 4.27 4.82 -3.56
C PRO A 38 4.46 3.70 -4.59
N ALA A 39 3.40 3.39 -5.33
CA ALA A 39 3.46 2.41 -6.40
C ALA A 39 4.19 2.96 -7.64
N ILE A 40 4.23 4.29 -7.82
CA ILE A 40 5.06 4.96 -8.82
C ILE A 40 6.06 5.88 -8.12
N GLU A 41 7.34 5.54 -8.22
CA GLU A 41 8.43 6.31 -7.64
C GLU A 41 9.26 6.98 -8.76
N PRO A 42 9.28 8.32 -8.84
CA PRO A 42 10.16 9.02 -9.78
C PRO A 42 11.62 8.86 -9.32
N VAL A 43 12.46 8.31 -10.21
CA VAL A 43 13.89 8.08 -9.95
C VAL A 43 14.74 9.17 -10.57
N GLU A 44 14.31 9.69 -11.73
CA GLU A 44 15.07 10.69 -12.48
C GLU A 44 14.47 12.09 -12.28
N LYS A 45 15.32 13.07 -11.96
CA LYS A 45 14.92 14.48 -11.91
C LYS A 45 14.65 14.97 -13.33
N GLY A 46 13.40 15.25 -13.66
CA GLY A 46 12.97 15.70 -15.00
C GLY A 46 12.36 14.61 -15.88
N GLY A 47 12.10 13.41 -15.33
CA GLY A 47 11.32 12.38 -16.02
C GLY A 47 9.85 12.78 -16.23
N LYS A 48 9.11 11.93 -16.97
CA LYS A 48 7.68 12.16 -17.24
C LYS A 48 6.84 12.21 -15.96
N PHE A 49 7.29 11.50 -14.93
CA PHE A 49 6.68 11.47 -13.61
C PHE A 49 7.55 12.30 -12.66
N SER A 50 7.00 13.40 -12.16
CA SER A 50 7.69 14.28 -11.20
C SER A 50 7.19 14.10 -9.76
N LYS A 51 6.08 13.38 -9.57
CA LYS A 51 5.42 13.17 -8.28
C LYS A 51 5.29 11.68 -7.98
N LYS A 52 5.33 11.34 -6.70
CA LYS A 52 5.04 10.00 -6.21
C LYS A 52 3.54 9.75 -6.34
N GLN A 53 3.14 8.61 -6.87
CA GLN A 53 1.74 8.21 -6.94
C GLN A 53 1.53 6.93 -6.12
N TYR A 54 0.43 6.92 -5.37
CA TYR A 54 0.09 5.84 -4.46
C TYR A 54 -1.05 5.06 -5.08
N PHE A 55 -0.84 3.75 -5.25
CA PHE A 55 -1.87 2.87 -5.78
C PHE A 55 -2.00 1.64 -4.90
N LEU A 56 -3.25 1.27 -4.62
CA LEU A 56 -3.61 0.02 -3.96
C LEU A 56 -4.64 -0.70 -4.82
N GLU A 57 -4.30 -1.90 -5.25
CA GLU A 57 -5.16 -2.76 -6.08
C GLU A 57 -5.59 -2.08 -7.40
N GLY A 58 -4.73 -1.22 -7.95
CA GLY A 58 -5.01 -0.45 -9.15
C GLY A 58 -5.83 0.83 -8.92
N ILE A 59 -6.27 1.11 -7.69
CA ILE A 59 -6.96 2.35 -7.32
C ILE A 59 -5.92 3.38 -6.90
N GLU A 60 -5.97 4.58 -7.49
CA GLU A 60 -5.13 5.71 -7.09
C GLU A 60 -5.63 6.30 -5.77
N TYR A 61 -4.71 6.52 -4.84
CA TYR A 61 -4.96 7.21 -3.59
C TYR A 61 -4.11 8.47 -3.51
N THR A 62 -4.65 9.49 -2.84
CA THR A 62 -3.85 10.64 -2.44
C THR A 62 -2.83 10.20 -1.37
N PRO A 63 -1.71 10.91 -1.19
CA PRO A 63 -0.78 10.61 -0.11
C PRO A 63 -1.44 10.62 1.28
N GLU A 64 -2.48 11.45 1.47
CA GLU A 64 -3.21 11.57 2.74
C GLU A 64 -4.10 10.34 2.96
N ASP A 65 -4.93 9.97 1.98
CA ASP A 65 -5.76 8.77 2.03
C ASP A 65 -4.92 7.51 2.19
N TYR A 66 -3.82 7.41 1.43
CA TYR A 66 -2.92 6.27 1.52
C TYR A 66 -2.33 6.14 2.93
N ASN A 67 -1.88 7.24 3.53
CA ASN A 67 -1.35 7.26 4.89
C ASN A 67 -2.42 6.90 5.92
N ASP A 68 -3.66 7.33 5.73
CA ASP A 68 -4.78 6.93 6.58
C ASP A 68 -5.07 5.42 6.46
N ILE A 69 -5.08 4.87 5.24
CA ILE A 69 -5.26 3.44 4.99
C ILE A 69 -4.13 2.62 5.63
N MET A 70 -2.87 3.07 5.53
CA MET A 70 -1.74 2.40 6.19
C MET A 70 -1.91 2.38 7.71
N LYS A 71 -2.27 3.53 8.31
CA LYS A 71 -2.52 3.64 9.76
C LYS A 71 -3.66 2.74 10.23
N ASN A 72 -4.72 2.62 9.44
CA ASN A 72 -5.85 1.73 9.76
C ASN A 72 -5.46 0.25 9.60
N ARG A 73 -4.62 -0.08 8.60
CA ARG A 73 -4.17 -1.44 8.32
C ARG A 73 -3.23 -2.00 9.38
N GLU A 74 -2.34 -1.16 9.94
CA GLU A 74 -1.41 -1.59 10.99
C GLU A 74 -2.12 -1.87 12.34
N GLY A 75 -3.44 -1.64 12.43
CA GLY A 75 -4.15 -1.68 13.72
C GLY A 75 -3.66 -0.55 14.62
N LEU A 76 -4.40 -0.26 15.70
CA LEU A 76 -4.06 0.86 16.59
C LEU A 76 -2.55 0.86 16.91
N PRO A 77 -1.82 1.95 16.60
CA PRO A 77 -0.40 2.03 16.87
C PRO A 77 -0.17 1.66 18.34
N TRP A 78 0.92 0.97 18.64
CA TRP A 78 1.25 0.48 19.99
C TRP A 78 1.15 1.54 21.11
N TYR A 79 1.15 2.83 20.75
CA TYR A 79 0.92 3.96 21.67
C TYR A 79 -0.56 4.30 21.95
N LYS A 80 -1.51 3.90 21.11
CA LYS A 80 -2.93 3.89 21.44
C LYS A 80 -3.28 2.53 22.05
N GLN A 81 -2.97 2.36 23.33
CA GLN A 81 -3.69 1.39 24.13
C GLN A 81 -5.19 1.67 23.95
N ALA A 82 -5.96 0.65 23.55
CA ALA A 82 -7.40 0.69 23.73
C ALA A 82 -7.61 1.03 25.22
N SER A 83 -8.10 2.24 25.53
CA SER A 83 -8.42 2.58 26.92
C SER A 83 -9.24 1.43 27.48
N PRO A 84 -8.81 0.76 28.56
CA PRO A 84 -9.68 -0.17 29.24
C PRO A 84 -10.84 0.67 29.78
N LYS A 85 -11.99 0.62 29.11
CA LYS A 85 -13.26 0.96 29.77
C LYS A 85 -13.51 -0.14 30.77
N GLY A 86 -12.88 -0.01 31.94
CA GLY A 86 -13.14 -0.84 33.09
C GLY A 86 -14.64 -0.80 33.41
N VAL A 87 -15.27 -1.96 33.28
CA VAL A 87 -16.21 -2.52 34.26
C VAL A 87 -15.68 -2.20 35.68
N THR A 88 -16.40 -1.74 36.73
CA THR A 88 -17.74 -2.04 37.27
C THR A 88 -18.14 -1.01 38.36
N ASN A 89 -19.43 -0.73 38.55
CA ASN A 89 -20.18 -0.76 39.84
C ASN A 89 -21.64 -0.40 39.50
N ARG A 90 -22.61 -1.33 39.46
CA ARG A 90 -23.45 -1.77 40.59
C ARG A 90 -23.54 -0.76 41.74
N ASN A 91 -24.61 0.03 41.76
CA ASN A 91 -25.45 0.24 42.94
C ASN A 91 -26.84 0.70 42.48
#